data_AF-A0A2D5QLL8-F1
#
_entry.id   AF-A0A2D5QLL8-F1
#
_cell.length_a   1.000
_cell.length_b   1.000
_cell.length_c   1.000
_cell.angle_alpha   90.00
_cell.angle_beta   90.00
_cell.angle_gamma   90.00
#
_symmetry.space_group_name_H-M   'P 1'
#
loop_
_entity.id
_entity.type
_entity.pdbx_description
1 polymer ?
#
loop_
_entity_poly.entity_id
_entity_poly.type
_entity_poly.pdbx_seq_one_letter_code
_entity_poly.pdbx_strand_id
1 'polypeptide(L)'
;MNKCKKCSVEMNAHRVHLGYSECVKCSEVKRYVSHTIYPHKTGAWVQPVSEEQSENLNRLDRRSVSGGKTAKGIIKDNSWDRWLEQYLHNKNNPKPKPKKQRVVINKTHIPYKDALRKAVNEFDSHGYQSACELTQSLYTNDEINLLQKSQIMDQLVNVQMMTSKERKFFKKLQKSA
;
A
#
# COMPACT_ATOMS: atom_id res chain seq x y z
N MET A 1 -51.87 -36.32 -40.39
CA MET A 1 -50.81 -37.12 -39.73
C MET A 1 -49.62 -36.21 -39.47
N ASN A 2 -49.59 -35.55 -38.30
CA ASN A 2 -48.52 -34.63 -37.95
C ASN A 2 -47.48 -35.32 -37.07
N LYS A 3 -47.06 -36.53 -37.43
CA LYS A 3 -46.11 -37.32 -36.64
C LYS A 3 -44.81 -37.50 -37.40
N CYS A 4 -43.70 -37.40 -36.69
CA CYS A 4 -42.37 -37.64 -37.25
C CYS A 4 -42.22 -39.09 -37.68
N LYS A 5 -41.70 -39.33 -38.90
CA LYS A 5 -41.47 -40.70 -39.41
C LYS A 5 -40.52 -41.53 -38.54
N LYS A 6 -39.50 -40.91 -37.96
CA LYS A 6 -38.47 -41.58 -37.14
C LYS A 6 -38.89 -41.88 -35.69
N CYS A 7 -39.47 -40.91 -34.98
CA CYS A 7 -39.76 -41.04 -33.54
C CYS A 7 -41.26 -41.01 -33.20
N SER A 8 -42.15 -40.92 -34.18
CA SER A 8 -43.61 -40.86 -34.01
C SER A 8 -44.15 -39.72 -33.11
N VAL A 9 -43.28 -38.78 -32.71
CA VAL A 9 -43.64 -37.59 -31.93
C VAL A 9 -44.39 -36.58 -32.80
N GLU A 10 -45.33 -35.85 -32.20
CA GLU A 10 -46.07 -34.78 -32.87
C GLU A 10 -45.13 -33.66 -33.34
N MET A 11 -45.23 -33.29 -34.61
CA MET A 11 -44.41 -32.29 -35.27
C MET A 11 -45.07 -30.92 -35.21
N ASN A 12 -44.25 -29.88 -35.08
CA ASN A 12 -44.72 -28.50 -35.14
C ASN A 12 -45.44 -28.24 -36.49
N ALA A 13 -46.64 -27.65 -36.41
CA ALA A 13 -47.50 -27.37 -37.56
C ALA A 13 -46.79 -26.59 -38.69
N HIS A 14 -45.93 -25.62 -38.34
CA HIS A 14 -45.15 -24.87 -39.33
C HIS A 14 -44.21 -25.77 -40.13
N ARG A 15 -43.64 -26.80 -39.51
CA ARG A 15 -42.71 -27.73 -40.13
C ARG A 15 -43.43 -28.68 -41.09
N VAL A 16 -44.64 -29.09 -40.72
CA VAL A 16 -45.53 -29.88 -41.59
C VAL A 16 -45.99 -29.05 -42.79
N HIS A 17 -46.33 -27.77 -42.58
CA HIS A 17 -46.67 -26.84 -43.65
C HIS A 17 -45.53 -26.64 -44.66
N LEU A 18 -44.27 -26.61 -44.17
CA LEU A 18 -43.07 -26.54 -45.01
C LEU A 18 -42.71 -27.88 -45.71
N GLY A 19 -43.51 -28.95 -45.52
CA GLY A 19 -43.33 -30.24 -46.21
C GLY A 19 -42.33 -31.20 -45.56
N TYR A 20 -41.82 -30.90 -44.37
CA TYR A 20 -40.87 -31.79 -43.70
C TYR A 20 -41.58 -33.00 -43.07
N SER A 21 -40.93 -34.17 -43.16
CA SER A 21 -41.45 -35.44 -42.62
C SER A 21 -40.80 -35.91 -41.31
N GLU A 22 -39.80 -35.17 -40.84
CA GLU A 22 -39.02 -35.47 -39.62
C GLU A 22 -39.03 -34.29 -38.64
N CYS A 23 -39.06 -34.56 -37.34
CA CYS A 23 -39.00 -33.53 -36.30
C CYS A 23 -37.59 -32.91 -36.21
N VAL A 24 -37.47 -31.77 -35.52
CA VAL A 24 -36.20 -31.03 -35.35
C VAL A 24 -35.10 -31.94 -34.78
N LYS A 25 -35.44 -32.80 -33.82
CA LYS A 25 -34.48 -33.68 -33.13
C LYS A 25 -34.00 -34.85 -34.00
N CYS A 26 -34.82 -35.32 -34.94
CA CYS A 26 -34.50 -36.46 -35.81
C CYS A 26 -33.88 -36.04 -37.14
N SER A 27 -33.77 -34.73 -37.38
CA SER A 27 -33.20 -34.16 -38.59
C SER A 27 -31.70 -34.38 -38.61
N GLU A 28 -31.19 -34.96 -39.70
CA GLU A 28 -29.75 -35.14 -39.91
C GLU A 28 -29.07 -33.85 -40.37
N VAL A 29 -29.85 -32.89 -40.86
CA VAL A 29 -29.34 -31.60 -41.33
C VAL A 29 -29.01 -30.71 -40.14
N LYS A 30 -27.72 -30.37 -39.99
CA LYS A 30 -27.25 -29.40 -39.00
C LYS A 30 -27.87 -28.03 -39.24
N ARG A 31 -28.15 -27.31 -38.16
CA ARG A 31 -28.73 -25.96 -38.25
C ARG A 31 -27.75 -24.98 -38.89
N TYR A 32 -28.28 -24.01 -39.62
CA TYR A 32 -27.51 -22.82 -39.99
C TYR A 32 -27.37 -21.91 -38.76
N VAL A 33 -26.20 -21.34 -38.58
CA VAL A 33 -25.84 -20.44 -37.49
C VAL A 33 -25.38 -19.11 -38.09
N SER A 34 -25.75 -18.01 -37.46
CA SER A 34 -25.28 -16.67 -37.82
C SER A 34 -23.86 -16.43 -37.31
N HIS A 35 -22.93 -16.09 -38.19
CA HIS A 35 -21.63 -15.54 -37.82
C HIS A 35 -21.58 -14.05 -38.18
N THR A 36 -21.14 -13.20 -37.26
CA THR A 36 -21.06 -11.76 -37.49
C THR A 36 -19.69 -11.41 -38.00
N ILE A 37 -19.60 -10.79 -39.17
CA ILE A 37 -18.34 -10.38 -39.79
C ILE A 37 -18.16 -8.88 -39.58
N TYR A 38 -17.00 -8.51 -39.05
CA TYR A 38 -16.61 -7.12 -38.83
C TYR A 38 -15.58 -6.68 -39.88
N PRO A 39 -16.00 -6.13 -41.03
CA PRO A 39 -15.08 -5.51 -41.98
C PRO A 39 -14.49 -4.22 -41.39
N HIS A 40 -13.29 -3.86 -41.84
CA HIS A 40 -12.54 -2.71 -41.31
C HIS A 40 -13.22 -1.33 -41.55
N LYS A 41 -14.23 -1.21 -42.44
CA LYS A 41 -14.84 0.09 -42.79
C LYS A 41 -16.35 0.09 -43.12
N THR A 42 -17.00 -1.06 -43.31
CA THR A 42 -18.34 -1.14 -43.93
C THR A 42 -19.48 -1.48 -42.96
N GLY A 43 -19.22 -1.47 -41.65
CA GLY A 43 -20.19 -1.91 -40.65
C GLY A 43 -20.34 -3.43 -40.62
N ALA A 44 -20.77 -3.96 -39.48
CA ALA A 44 -20.92 -5.41 -39.30
C ALA A 44 -22.11 -5.93 -40.11
N TRP A 45 -21.98 -7.11 -40.71
CA TRP A 45 -23.12 -7.84 -41.26
C TRP A 45 -23.16 -9.27 -40.74
N VAL A 46 -24.36 -9.85 -40.74
CA VAL A 46 -24.61 -11.21 -40.29
C VAL A 46 -24.62 -12.15 -41.49
N GLN A 47 -23.70 -13.12 -41.51
CA GLN A 47 -23.65 -14.15 -42.53
C GLN A 47 -24.23 -15.46 -41.98
N PRO A 48 -25.30 -16.03 -42.59
CA PRO A 48 -25.75 -17.38 -42.27
C PRO A 48 -24.78 -18.41 -42.86
N VAL A 49 -24.20 -19.24 -42.00
CA VAL A 49 -23.24 -20.30 -42.37
C VAL A 49 -23.63 -21.62 -41.68
N SER A 50 -23.03 -22.75 -42.07
CA SER A 50 -23.24 -24.00 -41.34
C SER A 50 -22.65 -23.91 -39.92
N GLU A 51 -23.16 -24.74 -39.00
CA GLU A 51 -22.67 -24.77 -37.61
C GLU A 51 -21.17 -25.05 -37.51
N GLU A 52 -20.66 -26.03 -38.27
CA GLU A 52 -19.23 -26.37 -38.31
C GLU A 52 -18.38 -25.19 -38.81
N GLN A 53 -18.85 -24.50 -39.86
CA GLN A 53 -18.15 -23.36 -40.41
C GLN A 53 -18.20 -22.17 -39.44
N SER A 54 -19.30 -21.97 -38.72
CA SER A 54 -19.43 -20.96 -37.67
C SER A 54 -18.43 -21.20 -36.54
N GLU A 55 -18.31 -22.43 -36.07
CA GLU A 55 -17.35 -22.80 -35.02
C GLU A 55 -15.90 -22.56 -35.46
N ASN A 56 -15.55 -22.93 -36.69
CA ASN A 56 -14.22 -22.68 -37.24
C ASN A 56 -13.95 -21.17 -37.41
N LEU A 57 -14.92 -20.39 -37.90
CA LEU A 57 -14.81 -18.94 -38.03
C LEU A 57 -14.67 -18.27 -36.66
N ASN A 58 -15.48 -18.66 -35.67
CA ASN A 58 -15.37 -18.16 -34.30
C ASN A 58 -14.01 -18.53 -33.67
N ARG A 59 -13.47 -19.72 -33.99
CA ARG A 59 -12.13 -20.14 -33.55
C ARG A 59 -11.03 -19.28 -34.18
N LEU A 60 -11.16 -18.92 -35.46
CA LEU A 60 -10.22 -18.05 -36.17
C LEU A 60 -10.32 -16.58 -35.70
N ASP A 61 -11.54 -16.09 -35.48
CA ASP A 61 -11.83 -14.72 -35.03
C ASP A 61 -11.37 -14.50 -33.58
N ARG A 62 -11.54 -15.51 -32.72
CA ARG A 62 -10.95 -15.52 -31.38
C ARG A 62 -9.43 -15.73 -31.50
N ARG A 63 -8.68 -14.65 -31.67
CA ARG A 63 -7.19 -14.59 -31.63
C ARG A 63 -6.54 -15.09 -30.33
N SER A 64 -7.30 -15.72 -29.44
CA SER A 64 -6.85 -16.28 -28.16
C SER A 64 -7.91 -17.26 -27.66
N VAL A 65 -7.78 -18.54 -27.99
CA VAL A 65 -8.50 -19.59 -27.27
C VAL A 65 -7.81 -19.76 -25.92
N SER A 66 -8.42 -19.17 -24.89
CA SER A 66 -8.38 -19.46 -23.44
C SER A 66 -7.40 -20.54 -22.91
N GLY A 67 -6.10 -20.44 -23.16
CA GLY A 67 -5.08 -21.30 -22.55
C GLY A 67 -4.19 -20.63 -21.49
N GLY A 68 -4.29 -19.30 -21.32
CA GLY A 68 -3.34 -18.53 -20.52
C GLY A 68 -3.94 -17.50 -19.56
N LYS A 69 -5.27 -17.46 -19.41
CA LYS A 69 -5.90 -16.60 -18.40
C LYS A 69 -5.76 -17.27 -17.04
N THR A 70 -4.56 -17.18 -16.47
CA THR A 70 -4.38 -17.39 -15.04
C THR A 70 -5.34 -16.43 -14.32
N ALA A 71 -6.04 -16.93 -13.29
CA ALA A 71 -6.79 -16.05 -12.39
C ALA A 71 -5.85 -14.91 -11.99
N LYS A 72 -6.35 -13.68 -11.92
CA LYS A 72 -5.57 -12.51 -11.49
C LYS A 72 -6.10 -12.00 -10.16
N GLY A 73 -5.21 -11.49 -9.33
CA GLY A 73 -5.54 -10.88 -8.04
C GLY A 73 -6.04 -11.89 -7.01
N ILE A 74 -7.07 -11.48 -6.25
CA ILE A 74 -7.60 -12.14 -5.05
C ILE A 74 -7.84 -13.65 -5.22
N ILE A 75 -8.29 -14.08 -6.41
CA ILE A 75 -8.62 -15.48 -6.73
C ILE A 75 -7.36 -16.32 -7.00
N LYS A 76 -6.27 -15.74 -7.52
CA LYS A 76 -4.99 -16.44 -7.72
C LYS A 76 -4.23 -16.60 -6.41
N ASP A 77 -4.28 -15.56 -5.59
CA ASP A 77 -3.43 -15.44 -4.41
C ASP A 77 -4.09 -16.05 -3.17
N ASN A 78 -5.24 -16.74 -3.30
CA ASN A 78 -6.07 -17.26 -2.20
C ASN A 78 -6.16 -16.27 -1.04
N SER A 79 -6.38 -14.99 -1.35
CA SER A 79 -6.24 -13.91 -0.37
C SER A 79 -7.23 -14.05 0.79
N TRP A 80 -8.39 -14.65 0.52
CA TRP A 80 -9.40 -14.95 1.54
C TRP A 80 -8.99 -16.09 2.46
N ASP A 81 -8.40 -17.16 1.91
CA ASP A 81 -7.92 -18.30 2.72
C ASP A 81 -6.76 -17.86 3.61
N ARG A 82 -5.79 -17.10 3.08
CA ARG A 82 -4.68 -16.54 3.87
C ARG A 82 -5.19 -15.63 4.99
N TRP A 83 -6.19 -14.79 4.68
CA TRP A 83 -6.80 -13.93 5.68
C TRP A 83 -7.53 -14.75 6.77
N LEU A 84 -8.27 -15.78 6.38
CA LEU A 84 -9.01 -16.66 7.29
C LEU A 84 -8.05 -17.43 8.21
N GLU A 85 -6.97 -17.98 7.66
CA GLU A 85 -5.91 -18.64 8.43
C GLU A 85 -5.30 -17.69 9.46
N GLN A 86 -4.94 -16.47 9.04
CA GLN A 86 -4.39 -15.46 9.93
C GLN A 86 -5.38 -15.04 11.03
N TYR A 87 -6.67 -14.93 10.68
CA TYR A 87 -7.73 -14.61 11.63
C TYR A 87 -7.91 -15.74 12.67
N LEU A 88 -8.02 -16.99 12.23
CA LEU A 88 -8.13 -18.16 13.11
C LEU A 88 -6.89 -18.32 14.01
N HIS A 89 -5.71 -18.11 13.45
CA HIS A 89 -4.46 -18.08 14.21
C HIS A 89 -4.49 -17.01 15.31
N ASN A 90 -4.89 -15.78 14.99
CA ASN A 90 -4.96 -14.69 15.97
C ASN A 90 -6.05 -14.90 17.02
N LYS A 91 -7.16 -15.55 16.65
CA LYS A 91 -8.25 -15.91 17.56
C LYS A 91 -7.80 -16.96 18.58
N ASN A 92 -7.03 -17.95 18.14
CA ASN A 92 -6.53 -19.03 18.98
C ASN A 92 -5.26 -18.63 19.76
N ASN A 93 -4.47 -17.70 19.23
CA ASN A 93 -3.24 -17.18 19.82
C ASN A 93 -3.34 -15.67 20.04
N PRO A 94 -4.16 -15.21 21.02
CA PRO A 94 -4.30 -13.78 21.29
C PRO A 94 -2.95 -13.20 21.72
N LYS A 95 -2.58 -12.05 21.15
CA LYS A 95 -1.35 -11.35 21.53
C LYS A 95 -1.40 -11.02 23.03
N PRO A 96 -0.30 -11.25 23.78
CA PRO A 96 -0.26 -10.89 25.18
C PRO A 96 -0.49 -9.39 25.33
N LYS A 97 -1.26 -8.99 26.35
CA LYS A 97 -1.46 -7.56 26.65
C LYS A 97 -0.10 -6.93 26.98
N PRO A 98 0.23 -5.76 26.41
CA PRO A 98 1.50 -5.09 26.70
C PRO A 98 1.58 -4.82 28.21
N LYS A 99 2.65 -5.29 28.85
CA LYS A 99 2.91 -5.00 30.26
C LYS A 99 3.35 -3.55 30.36
N LYS A 100 2.59 -2.71 31.09
CA LYS A 100 3.02 -1.35 31.42
C LYS A 100 4.17 -1.44 32.43
N GLN A 101 5.42 -1.33 31.95
CA GLN A 101 6.56 -1.16 32.85
C GLN A 101 6.56 0.28 33.37
N ARG A 102 6.56 0.44 34.70
CA ARG A 102 6.83 1.76 35.30
C ARG A 102 8.33 1.99 35.23
N VAL A 103 8.77 2.76 34.24
CA VAL A 103 10.17 3.22 34.20
C VAL A 103 10.34 4.27 35.29
N VAL A 104 11.06 3.93 36.35
CA VAL A 104 11.44 4.90 37.39
C VAL A 104 12.70 5.61 36.88
N ILE A 105 12.58 6.88 36.54
CA ILE A 105 13.71 7.70 36.11
C ILE A 105 14.41 8.22 37.37
N ASN A 106 15.54 7.61 37.72
CA ASN A 106 16.31 7.96 38.93
C ASN A 106 17.34 9.08 38.72
N LYS A 107 17.47 9.60 37.49
CA LYS A 107 18.46 10.64 37.19
C LYS A 107 17.91 12.02 37.53
N THR A 108 18.55 12.68 38.48
CA THR A 108 18.33 14.10 38.76
C THR A 108 19.29 14.92 37.90
N HIS A 109 18.76 15.79 37.05
CA HIS A 109 19.59 16.72 36.28
C HIS A 109 20.30 17.72 37.18
N ILE A 110 21.47 18.19 36.73
CA ILE A 110 22.22 19.24 37.40
C ILE A 110 21.41 20.54 37.39
N PRO A 111 21.43 21.34 38.48
CA PRO A 111 20.82 22.66 38.49
C PRO A 111 21.37 23.55 37.37
N TYR A 112 20.50 24.35 36.76
CA TYR A 112 20.87 25.20 35.61
C TYR A 112 22.07 26.11 35.90
N LYS A 113 22.12 26.72 37.09
CA LYS A 113 23.22 27.61 37.50
C LYS A 113 24.58 26.91 37.49
N ASP A 114 24.63 25.65 37.90
CA ASP A 114 25.87 24.87 37.93
C ASP A 114 26.32 24.45 36.54
N ALA A 115 25.37 24.01 35.70
CA ALA A 115 25.64 23.69 34.29
C ALA A 115 26.14 24.92 33.52
N LEU A 116 25.52 26.08 33.74
CA LEU A 116 25.95 27.34 33.14
C LEU A 116 27.36 27.73 33.59
N ARG A 117 27.65 27.62 34.89
CA ARG A 117 29.00 27.90 35.42
C ARG A 117 30.06 27.01 34.78
N LYS A 118 29.79 25.72 34.61
CA LYS A 118 30.70 24.80 33.89
C LYS A 118 30.96 25.27 32.46
N ALA A 119 29.89 25.59 31.71
CA ALA A 119 30.00 26.03 30.33
C ALA A 119 30.75 27.38 30.18
N VAL A 120 30.49 28.34 31.06
CA VAL A 120 31.18 29.65 31.05
C VAL A 120 32.65 29.51 31.44
N ASN A 121 32.98 28.65 32.40
CA ASN A 121 34.38 28.38 32.75
C ASN A 121 35.15 27.76 31.57
N GLU A 122 34.53 26.81 30.87
CA GLU A 122 35.11 26.19 29.67
C GLU A 122 35.29 27.22 28.54
N PHE A 123 34.32 28.12 28.38
CA PHE A 123 34.40 29.22 27.43
C PHE A 123 35.59 30.14 27.73
N ASP A 124 35.82 30.46 29.01
CA ASP A 124 36.91 31.32 29.44
C ASP A 124 38.29 30.65 29.32
N SER A 125 38.38 29.33 29.46
CA SER A 125 39.65 28.59 29.36
C SER A 125 40.00 28.15 27.95
N HIS A 126 39.05 27.60 27.19
CA HIS A 126 39.29 26.92 25.91
C HIS A 126 38.50 27.53 24.75
N GLY A 127 37.62 28.49 25.02
CA GLY A 127 36.88 29.25 24.00
C GLY A 127 35.49 28.69 23.67
N TYR A 128 34.83 29.36 22.73
CA TYR A 128 33.42 29.12 22.38
C TYR A 128 33.12 27.69 21.93
N GLN A 129 33.90 27.17 20.99
CA GLN A 129 33.66 25.86 20.40
C GLN A 129 33.72 24.74 21.45
N SER A 130 34.72 24.80 22.33
CA SER A 130 34.90 23.85 23.43
C SER A 130 33.73 23.90 24.43
N ALA A 131 33.24 25.11 24.76
CA ALA A 131 32.07 25.28 25.63
C ALA A 131 30.78 24.70 25.01
N CYS A 132 30.60 24.83 23.69
CA CYS A 132 29.49 24.22 22.98
C CYS A 132 29.58 22.68 23.00
N GLU A 133 30.77 22.11 22.76
CA GLU A 133 31.01 20.67 22.81
C GLU A 133 30.77 20.11 24.21
N LEU A 134 31.22 20.80 25.26
CA LEU A 134 30.92 20.45 26.66
C LEU A 134 29.41 20.50 26.92
N THR A 135 28.70 21.54 26.49
CA THR A 135 27.25 21.64 26.69
C THR A 135 26.50 20.52 25.94
N GLN A 136 27.00 20.12 24.78
CA GLN A 136 26.47 18.98 24.02
C GLN A 136 26.73 17.64 24.72
N SER A 137 27.91 17.46 25.33
CA SER A 137 28.25 16.24 26.07
C SER A 137 27.41 16.11 27.35
N LEU A 138 27.18 17.20 28.08
CA LEU A 138 26.28 17.24 29.24
C LEU A 138 24.85 16.80 28.87
N TYR A 139 24.35 17.21 27.71
CA TYR A 139 23.03 16.78 27.21
C TYR A 139 23.03 15.30 26.79
N THR A 140 24.09 14.87 26.09
CA THR A 140 24.21 13.48 25.60
C THR A 140 24.30 12.49 26.77
N ASN A 141 24.96 12.90 27.86
CA ASN A 141 25.08 12.14 29.10
C ASN A 141 23.83 12.22 29.99
N ASP A 142 22.79 12.95 29.57
CA ASP A 142 21.54 13.12 30.31
C ASP A 142 21.73 13.84 31.66
N GLU A 143 22.79 14.65 31.77
CA GLU A 143 23.10 15.46 32.96
C GLU A 143 22.28 16.74 33.01
N ILE A 144 21.91 17.27 31.83
CA ILE A 144 21.05 18.44 31.67
C ILE A 144 19.88 18.13 30.73
N ASN A 145 18.78 18.85 30.90
CA ASN A 145 17.65 18.73 30.00
C ASN A 145 17.85 19.57 28.72
N LEU A 146 17.01 19.33 27.71
CA LEU A 146 17.07 20.03 26.42
C LEU A 146 16.89 21.56 26.56
N LEU A 147 16.03 21.99 27.50
CA LEU A 147 15.76 23.41 27.73
C LEU A 147 17.00 24.13 28.27
N GLN A 148 17.64 23.56 29.30
CA GLN A 148 18.88 24.05 29.89
C GLN A 148 19.98 24.15 28.82
N LYS A 149 20.11 23.13 27.97
CA LYS A 149 21.05 23.14 26.83
C LYS A 149 20.79 24.36 25.92
N SER A 150 19.54 24.56 25.49
CA SER A 150 19.20 25.67 24.59
C SER A 150 19.51 27.04 25.21
N GLN A 151 19.19 27.23 26.49
CA GLN A 151 19.45 28.47 27.22
C GLN A 151 20.95 28.72 27.41
N ILE A 152 21.74 27.68 27.71
CA ILE A 152 23.20 27.81 27.84
C ILE A 152 23.82 28.17 26.49
N MET A 153 23.42 27.50 25.41
CA MET A 153 23.91 27.79 24.06
C MET A 153 23.61 29.23 23.65
N ASP A 154 22.40 29.72 23.89
CA ASP A 154 22.02 31.11 23.60
C ASP A 154 22.89 32.11 24.40
N GLN A 155 23.14 31.83 25.69
CA GLN A 155 24.05 32.66 26.48
C GLN A 155 25.49 32.64 25.98
N LEU A 156 26.00 31.48 25.57
CA LEU A 156 27.35 31.37 24.99
C LEU A 156 27.46 32.16 23.68
N VAL A 157 26.45 32.11 22.82
CA VAL A 157 26.39 32.90 21.58
C VAL A 157 26.39 34.39 21.92
N ASN A 158 25.54 34.83 22.85
CA ASN A 158 25.49 36.23 23.27
C ASN A 158 26.85 36.71 23.82
N VAL A 159 27.53 35.87 24.61
CA VAL A 159 28.88 36.18 25.12
C VAL A 159 29.91 36.27 23.99
N GLN A 160 29.83 35.40 23.00
CA GLN A 160 30.73 35.40 21.86
C GLN A 160 30.52 36.62 20.96
N MET A 161 29.27 37.06 20.78
CA MET A 161 28.91 38.23 19.97
C MET A 161 29.35 39.55 20.60
N MET A 162 29.57 39.59 21.92
CA MET A 162 30.07 40.77 22.60
C MET A 162 31.53 41.09 22.24
N THR A 163 31.82 42.39 22.12
CA THR A 163 33.19 42.89 21.99
C THR A 163 34.02 42.57 23.22
N SER A 164 35.34 42.57 23.09
CA SER A 164 36.26 42.34 24.21
C SER A 164 36.11 43.38 25.33
N LYS A 165 35.77 44.63 24.97
CA LYS A 165 35.52 45.72 25.92
C LYS A 165 34.25 45.47 26.73
N GLU A 166 33.15 45.11 26.05
CA GLU A 166 31.88 44.77 26.70
C GLU A 166 32.05 43.58 27.63
N ARG A 167 32.68 42.49 27.16
CA ARG A 167 32.97 41.32 28.01
C ARG A 167 33.77 41.68 29.26
N LYS A 168 34.80 42.53 29.13
CA LYS A 168 35.59 43.00 30.27
C LYS A 168 34.76 43.83 31.25
N PHE A 169 33.82 44.64 30.74
CA PHE A 169 32.88 45.40 31.55
C PHE A 169 31.88 44.49 32.27
N PHE A 170 31.26 43.54 31.57
CA PHE A 170 30.35 42.54 32.18
C PHE A 170 31.03 41.71 33.27
N LYS A 171 32.28 41.26 33.04
CA LYS A 171 33.05 40.56 34.09
C LYS A 171 33.36 41.43 35.30
N LYS A 172 33.49 42.75 35.15
CA LYS A 172 33.64 43.67 36.29
C LYS A 172 32.33 43.79 37.07
N LEU A 173 31.19 43.94 36.38
CA LEU A 173 29.87 44.02 37.02
C LEU A 173 29.55 42.75 37.83
N GLN A 174 29.89 41.58 37.31
CA GLN A 174 29.71 40.30 38.02
C GLN A 174 30.61 40.12 39.24
N LYS A 175 31.75 40.81 39.31
CA LYS A 175 32.67 40.76 40.47
C LYS A 175 32.31 41.77 41.57
N SER A 176 31.56 42.82 41.21
CA SER A 176 31.11 43.86 42.15
C SER A 176 29.76 43.56 42.81
N ALA A 177 29.03 42.58 42.29
CA ALA A 177 27.78 42.07 42.85
C ALA A 177 28.04 40.82 43.69
#